data_AF-X0S5Z7-F1
#
_entry.id   AF-X0S5Z7-F1
#
_cell.length_a   1.000
_cell.length_b   1.000
_cell.length_c   1.000
_cell.angle_alpha   90.00
_cell.angle_beta   90.00
_cell.angle_gamma   90.00
#
_symmetry.space_group_name_H-M   'P 1'
#
loop_
_entity.id
_entity.type
_entity.pdbx_description
1 polymer ?
#
loop_
_entity_poly.entity_id
_entity_poly.type
_entity_poly.pdbx_seq_one_letter_code
_entity_poly.pdbx_strand_id
1 'polypeptide(L)' 'MITNQFKYVYQFKIVLTATKPPIWRRIQVPDNYSFKYLHVAIQNVMDWEVYAGSSYEFNVINPATGLEQAIG' A
#
# COMPACT_ATOMS: atom_id res chain seq x y z
N MET A 1 -7.61 13.96 21.56
CA MET A 1 -7.42 13.49 20.17
C MET A 1 -5.93 13.23 20.00
N ILE A 2 -5.49 11.98 19.87
CA ILE A 2 -4.07 11.70 19.57
C ILE A 2 -3.92 11.90 18.06
N THR A 3 -3.27 12.97 17.66
CA THR A 3 -2.89 13.18 16.27
C THR A 3 -1.67 12.32 15.99
N ASN A 4 -1.84 11.28 15.18
CA ASN A 4 -0.72 10.49 14.68
C ASN A 4 0.09 11.42 13.75
N GLN A 5 1.15 12.03 14.29
CA GLN A 5 1.96 13.03 13.58
C GLN A 5 2.76 12.32 12.49
N PHE A 6 2.60 12.75 11.24
CA PHE A 6 3.40 12.35 10.08
C PHE A 6 3.99 13.62 9.46
N LYS A 7 5.22 13.54 8.93
CA LYS A 7 5.92 14.74 8.42
C LYS A 7 5.74 14.90 6.93
N TYR A 8 5.67 13.79 6.21
CA TYR A 8 5.52 13.75 4.77
C TYR A 8 4.33 12.89 4.35
N VAL A 9 3.91 13.07 3.10
CA VAL A 9 2.93 12.24 2.43
C VAL A 9 3.56 11.56 1.23
N TYR A 10 3.34 10.26 1.09
CA TYR A 10 3.70 9.52 -0.10
C TYR A 10 2.50 9.43 -1.02
N GLN A 11 2.74 9.65 -2.31
CA GLN A 11 1.71 9.48 -3.33
C GLN A 11 2.01 8.26 -4.18
N PHE A 12 1.15 7.25 -4.09
CA PHE A 12 1.26 6.02 -4.86
C PHE A 12 0.29 6.02 -6.04
N LYS A 13 0.76 5.56 -7.19
CA LYS A 13 -0.09 5.13 -8.30
C LYS A 13 -0.20 3.61 -8.23
N ILE A 14 -1.42 3.11 -8.04
CA ILE A 14 -1.72 1.68 -7.99
C ILE A 14 -2.38 1.30 -9.30
N VAL A 15 -1.88 0.26 -9.96
CA VAL A 15 -2.38 -0.23 -11.25
C VAL A 15 -2.74 -1.69 -11.10
N LEU A 16 -3.97 -2.05 -11.48
CA LEU A 16 -4.38 -3.45 -11.53
C LEU A 16 -3.88 -4.06 -12.84
N THR A 17 -2.97 -5.01 -12.74
CA THR A 17 -2.39 -5.71 -13.89
C THR A 17 -3.46 -6.59 -14.56
N ALA A 18 -3.18 -7.03 -15.80
CA ALA A 18 -4.07 -7.89 -16.58
C ALA A 18 -5.48 -7.34 -16.88
N THR A 19 -5.70 -6.03 -16.78
CA THR A 19 -6.97 -5.36 -17.14
C THR A 19 -6.85 -4.56 -18.44
N LYS A 20 -7.93 -4.54 -19.24
CA LYS A 20 -8.08 -3.68 -20.42
C LYS A 20 -9.53 -3.16 -20.48
N PRO A 21 -9.76 -1.83 -20.41
CA PRO A 21 -8.78 -0.76 -20.23
C PRO A 21 -8.08 -0.82 -18.84
N PRO A 22 -6.93 -0.17 -18.66
CA PRO A 22 -6.20 -0.19 -17.38
C PRO A 22 -7.03 0.39 -16.23
N ILE A 23 -7.20 -0.39 -15.17
CA ILE A 23 -7.81 0.08 -13.92
C ILE A 23 -6.69 0.57 -12.98
N TRP A 24 -6.79 1.82 -12.53
CA TRP A 24 -5.79 2.41 -11.63
C TRP A 24 -6.42 3.35 -10.61
N ARG A 25 -5.68 3.59 -9.52
CA ARG A 25 -6.00 4.55 -8.46
C ARG A 25 -4.75 5.33 -8.09
N ARG A 26 -4.93 6.55 -7.57
CA ARG A 26 -3.85 7.34 -6.97
C ARG A 26 -4.25 7.67 -5.55
N ILE A 27 -3.39 7.33 -4.60
CA ILE A 27 -3.65 7.56 -3.17
C ILE A 27 -2.50 8.33 -2.54
N GLN A 28 -2.81 9.07 -1.49
CA GLN A 28 -1.83 9.70 -0.62
C GLN A 28 -1.91 9.02 0.75
N VAL A 29 -0.76 8.64 1.29
CA VAL A 29 -0.65 8.03 2.62
C VAL A 29 0.41 8.75 3.45
N PRO A 30 0.24 8.83 4.78
CA PRO A 30 1.26 9.29 5.70
C PRO A 30 2.60 8.55 5.54
N ASP A 31 3.72 9.22 5.81
CA ASP A 31 5.05 8.63 5.78
C ASP A 31 5.28 7.51 6.83
N ASN A 32 4.42 7.46 7.85
CA ASN A 32 4.45 6.47 8.92
C ASN A 32 3.49 5.29 8.70
N TYR A 33 2.95 5.12 7.49
CA TYR A 33 2.14 3.95 7.14
C TYR A 33 2.98 2.66 7.17
N SER A 34 2.46 1.63 7.84
CA SER A 34 2.99 0.27 7.70
C SER A 34 2.45 -0.39 6.43
N PHE A 35 3.12 -1.47 5.97
CA PHE A 35 2.64 -2.28 4.85
C PHE A 35 1.22 -2.84 5.09
N LYS A 36 0.85 -3.14 6.33
CA LYS A 36 -0.51 -3.56 6.71
C LYS A 36 -1.54 -2.47 6.43
N TYR A 37 -1.27 -1.23 6.83
CA TYR A 37 -2.18 -0.12 6.56
C TYR A 37 -2.22 0.23 5.07
N LEU A 38 -1.09 0.12 4.36
CA LEU A 38 -1.05 0.31 2.92
C LEU A 38 -1.90 -0.74 2.18
N HIS A 39 -1.83 -2.01 2.59
CA HIS A 39 -2.70 -3.07 2.08
C HIS A 39 -4.19 -2.73 2.24
N VAL A 40 -4.60 -2.34 3.45
CA VAL A 40 -5.98 -1.92 3.72
C VAL A 40 -6.38 -0.73 2.85
N ALA A 41 -5.51 0.26 2.66
CA ALA A 41 -5.79 1.41 1.79
C ALA A 41 -5.96 0.99 0.32
N ILE A 42 -5.16 0.05 -0.18
CA ILE A 42 -5.28 -0.53 -1.52
C ILE A 42 -6.63 -1.24 -1.68
N GLN A 43 -7.00 -2.09 -0.71
CA GLN A 43 -8.30 -2.79 -0.71
C GLN A 43 -9.47 -1.81 -0.81
N ASN A 44 -9.46 -0.76 0.02
CA ASN A 44 -10.49 0.27 0.03
C ASN A 44 -10.64 0.95 -1.34
N VAL A 45 -9.55 1.39 -1.98
CA VAL A 45 -9.66 2.14 -3.25
C VAL A 45 -9.94 1.26 -4.47
N MET A 46 -9.65 -0.04 -4.36
CA MET A 46 -10.00 -1.03 -5.37
C MET A 46 -11.39 -1.62 -5.17
N ASP A 47 -12.11 -1.22 -4.12
CA ASP A 47 -13.42 -1.78 -3.73
C ASP A 47 -13.37 -3.30 -3.52
N TRP A 48 -12.25 -3.78 -2.96
CA TRP A 48 -12.10 -5.16 -2.50
C TRP A 48 -12.65 -5.26 -1.07
N GLU A 49 -13.19 -6.42 -0.70
CA GLU A 49 -13.65 -6.65 0.67
C GLU A 49 -12.53 -6.35 1.67
N VAL A 50 -12.77 -5.37 2.53
CA VAL A 50 -11.78 -4.89 3.49
C VAL A 50 -11.84 -5.78 4.73
N TYR A 51 -10.95 -6.77 4.78
CA TYR A 51 -10.84 -7.66 5.93
C TYR A 51 -9.43 -7.63 6.50
N ALA A 52 -9.30 -7.28 7.78
CA ALA A 52 -8.03 -7.14 8.49
C ALA A 52 -7.21 -8.45 8.60
N GLY A 53 -7.81 -9.60 8.24
CA GLY A 53 -7.15 -10.91 8.16
C GLY A 53 -6.97 -11.45 6.73
N SER A 54 -7.17 -10.62 5.70
CA SER A 54 -6.82 -11.00 4.33
C SER A 54 -5.30 -11.05 4.18
N SER A 55 -4.79 -12.11 3.56
CA SER A 55 -3.36 -12.24 3.29
C SER A 55 -2.93 -11.27 2.19
N TYR A 56 -1.71 -10.78 2.30
CA TYR A 56 -1.06 -9.95 1.30
C TYR A 56 0.43 -10.21 1.34
N GLU A 57 1.13 -9.91 0.24
CA GLU A 57 2.58 -9.91 0.19
C GLU A 57 3.03 -8.73 -0.66
N PHE A 58 4.00 -7.98 -0.16
CA PHE A 58 4.72 -6.96 -0.91
C PHE A 58 6.14 -7.44 -1.16
N ASN A 59 6.51 -7.52 -2.44
CA ASN A 59 7.89 -7.75 -2.84
C ASN A 59 8.55 -6.40 -3.11
N VAL A 60 9.52 -6.04 -2.26
CA VAL A 60 10.20 -4.72 -2.27
C VAL A 60 11.70 -4.89 -2.13
N ILE A 61 12.45 -3.93 -2.68
CA ILE A 61 13.90 -3.84 -2.42
C ILE A 61 14.12 -3.20 -1.06
N ASN A 62 14.80 -3.91 -0.17
CA ASN A 62 15.21 -3.37 1.12
C ASN A 62 16.32 -2.34 0.89
N PRO A 63 16.13 -1.06 1.27
CA PRO A 63 17.10 -0.01 0.98
C PRO A 63 18.42 -0.15 1.76
N ALA A 64 18.45 -0.90 2.87
CA ALA A 64 19.66 -1.10 3.66
C ALA A 64 20.56 -2.22 3.09
N THR A 65 19.96 -3.26 2.50
CA THR A 65 20.70 -4.42 1.97
C THR A 65 20.78 -4.43 0.44
N GLY A 66 19.89 -3.70 -0.24
CA GLY A 66 19.72 -3.75 -1.69
C GLY A 66 19.09 -5.05 -2.21
N LEU A 67 18.64 -5.94 -1.31
CA LEU A 67 18.05 -7.23 -1.66
C LEU A 67 16.53 -7.18 -1.67
N GLU A 68 15.92 -8.02 -2.50
CA GLU A 68 14.48 -8.23 -2.50
C GLU A 68 14.02 -8.88 -1.19
N GLN A 69 12.88 -8.42 -0.69
CA GLN A 69 12.25 -8.90 0.52
C GLN A 69 10.73 -8.97 0.33
N ALA A 70 10.16 -10.12 0.70
CA ALA A 70 8.73 -10.32 0.84
C ALA A 70 8.25 -9.81 2.21
N ILE A 71 7.17 -9.03 2.23
CA ILE A 71 6.54 -8.50 3.45
C ILE A 71 5.06 -8.81 3.41
N GLY A 72 4.61 -9.70 4.29
CA GLY A 72 3.24 -10.25 4.31
C GLY A 72 3.02 -11.16 5.50
#